data_AF-A0A4Q3JSH6-F1
#
_entry.id   AF-A0A4Q3JSH6-F1
#
_cell.length_a   1.000
_cell.length_b   1.000
_cell.length_c   1.000
_cell.angle_alpha   90.00
_cell.angle_beta   90.00
_cell.angle_gamma   90.00
#
_symmetry.space_group_name_H-M   'P 1'
#
loop_
_entity.id
_entity.type
_entity.pdbx_description
1 polymer ?
#
loop_
_entity_poly.entity_id
_entity_poly.type
_entity_poly.pdbx_seq_one_letter_code
_entity_poly.pdbx_strand_id
1 'polypeptide(L)'
;MGACSVLRVAVLAAWSTAFSVLACGPTTAKPAGTAGGPGDPAATPAGGGADAASLKTDLAPAGPRKPSCADGSCFECGEGICPVGFFCETAGSATPACASSTTCAQRPTCACLGAQIKGCTCEDRGGVPHVKCDAPR
;
A
#
# COMPACT_ATOMS: atom_id res chain seq x y z
N MET A 1 30.70 41.82 -11.68
CA MET A 1 30.74 41.08 -10.41
C MET A 1 29.47 40.23 -10.35
N GLY A 2 29.43 38.92 -10.45
CA GLY A 2 30.38 37.90 -10.85
C GLY A 2 29.60 36.77 -11.52
N ALA A 3 30.08 36.30 -12.66
CA ALA A 3 29.62 35.09 -13.33
C ALA A 3 30.85 34.22 -13.53
N CYS A 4 30.94 33.10 -12.82
CA CYS A 4 31.96 32.09 -13.04
C CYS A 4 31.34 30.69 -12.95
N SER A 5 31.33 30.04 -14.11
CA SER A 5 31.65 28.63 -14.32
C SER A 5 30.70 27.57 -13.80
N VAL A 6 29.84 27.19 -14.75
CA VAL A 6 29.48 25.83 -15.14
C VAL A 6 30.61 24.81 -14.92
N LEU A 7 30.19 23.56 -14.66
CA LEU A 7 30.85 22.30 -15.04
C LEU A 7 31.80 21.65 -13.99
N ARG A 8 31.24 20.74 -13.19
CA ARG A 8 31.94 19.51 -12.73
C ARG A 8 30.96 18.35 -12.95
N VAL A 9 31.04 17.72 -14.11
CA VAL A 9 31.67 16.40 -14.32
C VAL A 9 30.97 15.33 -13.50
N ALA A 10 30.15 14.56 -14.22
CA ALA A 10 29.66 13.26 -13.81
C ALA A 10 30.84 12.36 -13.41
N VAL A 11 30.81 11.88 -12.16
CA VAL A 11 31.63 10.74 -11.75
C VAL A 11 30.77 9.50 -11.94
N LEU A 12 31.03 8.82 -13.06
CA LEU A 12 30.56 7.48 -13.34
C LEU A 12 31.19 6.48 -12.35
N ALA A 13 30.32 5.57 -11.91
CA ALA A 13 30.58 4.15 -11.70
C ALA A 13 31.45 3.68 -10.52
N ALA A 14 30.91 2.61 -9.95
CA ALA A 14 31.54 1.59 -9.12
C ALA A 14 31.91 2.05 -7.70
N TRP A 15 31.23 1.48 -6.70
CA TRP A 15 31.88 0.51 -5.81
C TRP A 15 30.87 -0.32 -5.01
N SER A 16 31.10 -1.62 -5.06
CA SER A 16 30.93 -2.56 -3.95
C SER A 16 29.52 -2.99 -3.56
N THR A 17 29.06 -4.00 -4.29
CA THR A 17 28.41 -5.18 -3.72
C THR A 17 29.09 -5.62 -2.41
N ALA A 18 28.40 -5.52 -1.29
CA ALA A 18 28.70 -6.29 -0.09
C ALA A 18 27.42 -7.01 0.36
N PHE A 19 27.31 -8.23 -0.16
CA PHE A 19 26.51 -9.32 0.38
C PHE A 19 26.75 -9.42 1.90
N SER A 20 25.69 -9.42 2.70
CA SER A 20 25.71 -9.98 4.06
C SER A 20 24.47 -10.83 4.23
N VAL A 21 24.60 -12.08 3.76
CA VAL A 21 23.72 -13.18 4.12
C VAL A 21 24.12 -13.61 5.52
N LEU A 22 23.34 -13.22 6.53
CA LEU A 22 23.42 -13.81 7.86
C LEU A 22 22.35 -14.89 7.97
N ALA A 23 22.75 -16.13 7.71
CA ALA A 23 21.97 -17.34 7.94
C ALA A 23 22.15 -17.79 9.40
N CYS A 24 21.06 -17.87 10.16
CA CYS A 24 20.95 -18.61 11.42
C CYS A 24 19.44 -18.64 11.80
N GLY A 25 18.69 -19.73 11.90
CA GLY A 25 18.90 -21.17 11.73
C GLY A 25 17.49 -21.85 11.75
N PRO A 26 17.38 -23.17 11.54
CA PRO A 26 16.11 -23.86 11.51
C PRO A 26 15.64 -24.25 12.91
N THR A 27 14.37 -23.96 13.26
CA THR A 27 13.72 -24.60 14.42
C THR A 27 12.70 -25.61 13.94
N THR A 28 12.89 -26.85 14.40
CA THR A 28 12.11 -28.04 14.08
C THR A 28 10.87 -28.08 14.97
N ALA A 29 9.67 -28.16 14.38
CA ALA A 29 8.47 -28.59 15.08
C ALA A 29 7.66 -29.57 14.21
N LYS A 30 7.41 -30.76 14.76
CA LYS A 30 6.65 -31.93 14.26
C LYS A 30 5.93 -32.50 15.50
N PRO A 31 4.82 -33.29 15.43
CA PRO A 31 3.67 -33.39 14.53
C PRO A 31 2.31 -33.38 15.26
N ALA A 32 1.19 -33.33 14.52
CA ALA A 32 -0.05 -34.12 14.71
C ALA A 32 -0.95 -33.80 13.50
N GLY A 33 -1.35 -34.70 12.61
CA GLY A 33 -1.92 -36.02 12.85
C GLY A 33 -3.43 -35.92 12.64
N THR A 34 -3.93 -36.11 11.42
CA THR A 34 -5.28 -36.64 11.18
C THR A 34 -5.31 -37.36 9.85
N ALA A 35 -5.46 -38.68 9.94
CA ALA A 35 -5.72 -39.58 8.83
C ALA A 35 -7.24 -39.65 8.57
N GLY A 36 -7.62 -39.82 7.31
CA GLY A 36 -8.99 -40.17 6.92
C GLY A 36 -9.24 -39.98 5.43
N GLY A 37 -8.92 -40.99 4.61
CA GLY A 37 -9.63 -41.23 3.33
C GLY A 37 -10.85 -42.12 3.57
N PRO A 38 -11.45 -42.77 2.54
CA PRO A 38 -11.46 -42.54 1.10
C PRO A 38 -12.91 -42.35 0.55
N GLY A 39 -13.07 -42.03 -0.74
CA GLY A 39 -14.40 -42.16 -1.39
C GLY A 39 -14.52 -41.51 -2.77
N ASP A 40 -14.11 -42.25 -3.81
CA ASP A 40 -14.68 -42.15 -5.15
C ASP A 40 -16.15 -42.65 -5.09
N PRO A 41 -17.10 -42.15 -5.89
CA PRO A 41 -17.24 -42.73 -7.23
C PRO A 41 -17.75 -41.80 -8.35
N ALA A 42 -17.36 -42.18 -9.57
CA ALA A 42 -18.20 -42.34 -10.77
C ALA A 42 -18.69 -41.11 -11.58
N ALA A 43 -18.07 -40.97 -12.77
CA ALA A 43 -18.68 -41.21 -14.09
C ALA A 43 -19.96 -40.45 -14.56
N THR A 44 -19.75 -39.61 -15.60
CA THR A 44 -20.54 -39.48 -16.88
C THR A 44 -21.89 -38.72 -16.79
N PRO A 45 -22.44 -38.02 -17.83
CA PRO A 45 -22.17 -38.08 -19.28
C PRO A 45 -21.93 -36.75 -20.03
N ALA A 46 -21.51 -36.91 -21.29
CA ALA A 46 -21.60 -35.94 -22.36
C ALA A 46 -23.05 -35.50 -22.63
N GLY A 47 -23.24 -34.21 -22.94
CA GLY A 47 -24.50 -33.66 -23.42
C GLY A 47 -24.22 -32.40 -24.24
N GLY A 48 -24.39 -32.51 -25.55
CA GLY A 48 -24.26 -31.40 -26.48
C GLY A 48 -25.39 -30.38 -26.32
N GLY A 49 -25.11 -29.14 -26.71
CA GLY A 49 -26.06 -28.05 -26.80
C GLY A 49 -25.40 -26.91 -27.56
N ALA A 50 -25.61 -26.88 -28.87
CA ALA A 50 -25.18 -25.81 -29.74
C ALA A 50 -26.14 -24.62 -29.55
N ASP A 51 -25.77 -23.69 -28.69
CA ASP A 51 -26.46 -22.41 -28.57
C ASP A 51 -25.44 -21.29 -28.77
N ALA A 52 -25.15 -21.02 -30.05
CA ALA A 52 -24.55 -19.78 -30.50
C ALA A 52 -25.57 -18.63 -30.34
N ALA A 53 -26.05 -18.41 -29.12
CA ALA A 53 -26.74 -17.19 -28.76
C ALA A 53 -25.66 -16.12 -28.62
N SER A 54 -25.64 -15.23 -29.61
CA SER A 54 -24.85 -13.99 -29.63
C SER A 54 -24.99 -13.25 -28.31
N LEU A 55 -24.05 -13.47 -27.40
CA LEU A 55 -23.75 -12.56 -26.31
C LEU A 55 -23.09 -11.34 -26.97
N LYS A 56 -23.93 -10.39 -27.40
CA LYS A 56 -23.56 -8.98 -27.45
C LYS A 56 -23.31 -8.55 -26.00
N THR A 57 -22.18 -8.98 -25.44
CA THR A 57 -21.63 -8.36 -24.25
C THR A 57 -21.16 -7.00 -24.73
N ASP A 58 -22.02 -6.01 -24.51
CA ASP A 58 -21.65 -4.62 -24.41
C ASP A 58 -20.64 -4.53 -23.25
N LEU A 59 -19.38 -4.86 -23.53
CA LEU A 59 -18.26 -4.52 -22.66
C LEU A 59 -18.12 -3.00 -22.77
N ALA A 60 -19.00 -2.27 -22.11
CA ALA A 60 -18.69 -0.94 -21.65
C ALA A 60 -17.30 -1.04 -20.99
N PRO A 61 -16.31 -0.21 -21.39
CA PRO A 61 -14.99 -0.28 -20.81
C PRO A 61 -15.16 -0.11 -19.31
N ALA A 62 -14.92 -1.19 -18.56
CA ALA A 62 -14.86 -1.14 -17.12
C ALA A 62 -13.70 -0.21 -16.81
N GLY A 63 -14.03 1.08 -16.58
CA GLY A 63 -13.07 2.07 -16.15
C GLY A 63 -12.29 1.52 -14.96
N PRO A 64 -11.03 1.96 -14.76
CA PRO A 64 -10.19 1.44 -13.70
C PRO A 64 -10.96 1.51 -12.37
N ARG A 65 -11.30 0.34 -11.81
CA ARG A 65 -11.99 0.26 -10.53
C ARG A 65 -11.04 0.80 -9.47
N LYS A 66 -11.39 1.93 -8.85
CA LYS A 66 -10.65 2.40 -7.66
C LYS A 66 -10.64 1.28 -6.61
N PRO A 67 -9.52 1.02 -5.94
CA PRO A 67 -9.50 0.07 -4.84
C PRO A 67 -10.53 0.50 -3.80
N SER A 68 -11.36 -0.45 -3.34
CA SER A 68 -12.39 -0.18 -2.34
C SER A 68 -11.79 -0.31 -0.95
N CYS A 69 -12.08 0.66 -0.08
CA CYS A 69 -11.71 0.62 1.34
C CYS A 69 -12.83 0.08 2.23
N ALA A 70 -13.81 -0.64 1.67
CA ALA A 70 -14.98 -1.11 2.40
C ALA A 70 -14.65 -2.10 3.54
N ASP A 71 -13.51 -2.78 3.46
CA ASP A 71 -12.98 -3.68 4.49
C ASP A 71 -12.22 -2.95 5.61
N GLY A 72 -12.07 -1.63 5.51
CA GLY A 72 -11.40 -0.80 6.51
C GLY A 72 -9.87 -0.90 6.49
N SER A 73 -9.27 -1.52 5.47
CA SER A 73 -7.80 -1.56 5.29
C SER A 73 -7.21 -0.26 4.76
N CYS A 74 -8.04 0.68 4.32
CA CYS A 74 -7.62 1.98 3.84
C CYS A 74 -8.65 3.08 4.13
N PHE A 75 -8.26 4.33 3.90
CA PHE A 75 -9.11 5.51 4.04
C PHE A 75 -8.84 6.50 2.90
N GLU A 76 -9.79 7.39 2.65
CA GLU A 76 -9.66 8.43 1.63
C GLU A 76 -8.88 9.64 2.17
N CYS A 77 -7.92 10.13 1.38
CA CYS A 77 -7.13 11.33 1.67
C CYS A 77 -7.07 12.21 0.43
N GLY A 78 -7.95 13.22 0.37
CA GLY A 78 -8.11 14.03 -0.82
C GLY A 78 -8.63 13.20 -1.99
N GLU A 79 -7.88 13.15 -3.09
CA GLU A 79 -8.21 12.32 -4.26
C GLU A 79 -7.61 10.91 -4.21
N GLY A 80 -6.71 10.66 -3.25
CA GLY A 80 -5.98 9.41 -3.06
C GLY A 80 -6.57 8.52 -1.96
N ILE A 81 -5.98 7.31 -1.85
CA ILE A 81 -6.34 6.30 -0.85
C ILE A 81 -5.08 5.94 -0.07
N CYS A 82 -5.18 5.95 1.25
CA CYS A 82 -4.10 5.62 2.17
C CYS A 82 -4.39 4.33 2.93
N PRO A 83 -3.42 3.41 3.07
CA PRO A 83 -3.61 2.22 3.90
C PRO A 83 -3.69 2.59 5.39
N VAL A 84 -4.29 1.72 6.19
CA VAL A 84 -4.29 1.85 7.65
C VAL A 84 -2.86 1.89 8.21
N GLY A 85 -2.66 2.66 9.28
CA GLY A 85 -1.33 2.92 9.85
C GLY A 85 -0.64 4.17 9.27
N PHE A 86 -1.25 4.80 8.25
CA PHE A 86 -0.82 6.09 7.70
C PHE A 86 -1.73 7.22 8.20
N PHE A 87 -1.28 8.45 7.98
CA PHE A 87 -2.04 9.67 8.21
C PHE A 87 -2.15 10.49 6.92
N CYS A 88 -3.20 11.29 6.82
CA CYS A 88 -3.41 12.17 5.68
C CYS A 88 -2.66 13.48 5.91
N GLU A 89 -1.62 13.76 5.14
CA GLU A 89 -0.86 15.01 5.23
C GLU A 89 -1.20 15.94 4.07
N THR A 90 -1.46 17.21 4.38
CA THR A 90 -1.58 18.29 3.39
C THR A 90 -0.55 19.36 3.73
N ALA A 91 0.42 19.55 2.85
CA ALA A 91 1.49 20.53 3.04
C ALA A 91 1.33 21.73 2.10
N GLY A 92 1.11 22.92 2.65
CA GLY A 92 0.89 24.14 1.90
C GLY A 92 -0.30 24.03 0.94
N SER A 93 -0.06 24.30 -0.34
CA SER A 93 -1.04 24.13 -1.43
C SER A 93 -0.93 22.78 -2.14
N ALA A 94 -0.13 21.85 -1.62
CA ALA A 94 0.04 20.54 -2.24
C ALA A 94 -1.21 19.68 -2.09
N THR A 95 -1.37 18.73 -3.02
CA THR A 95 -2.38 17.69 -2.93
C THR A 95 -2.17 16.86 -1.66
N PRO A 96 -3.25 16.50 -0.93
CA PRO A 96 -3.14 15.61 0.22
C PRO A 96 -2.48 14.29 -0.16
N ALA A 97 -1.58 13.80 0.70
CA ALA A 97 -0.81 12.59 0.49
C ALA A 97 -0.76 11.73 1.76
N CYS A 98 -0.47 10.45 1.58
CA CYS A 98 -0.31 9.50 2.67
C CYS A 98 1.10 9.62 3.24
N ALA A 99 1.21 9.91 4.53
CA ALA A 99 2.47 9.92 5.25
C ALA A 99 2.44 8.88 6.38
N SER A 100 3.61 8.35 6.73
CA SER A 100 3.77 7.41 7.84
C SER A 100 4.71 7.99 8.89
N SER A 101 4.46 7.63 10.14
CA SER A 101 5.36 7.93 11.25
C SER A 101 5.90 6.62 11.77
N THR A 102 7.23 6.50 11.87
CA THR A 102 7.86 5.31 12.46
C THR A 102 7.53 5.17 13.95
N THR A 103 7.29 6.28 14.64
CA THR A 103 6.95 6.31 16.07
C THR A 103 5.48 5.96 16.31
N CYS A 104 4.59 6.33 15.39
CA CYS A 104 3.15 6.12 15.50
C CYS A 104 2.61 5.09 14.49
N ALA A 105 3.47 4.25 13.90
CA ALA A 105 3.11 3.37 12.77
C ALA A 105 1.92 2.44 13.06
N GLN A 106 1.79 2.00 14.31
CA GLN A 106 0.70 1.11 14.74
C GLN A 106 -0.62 1.86 14.98
N ARG A 107 -0.55 3.11 15.43
CA ARG A 107 -1.71 3.94 15.80
C ARG A 107 -1.40 5.41 15.51
N PRO A 108 -1.48 5.83 14.24
CA PRO A 108 -1.37 7.23 13.89
C PRO A 108 -2.61 7.92 14.45
N THR A 109 -2.45 8.69 15.51
CA THR A 109 -3.49 9.54 16.10
C THR A 109 -2.88 10.92 16.27
N CYS A 110 -3.69 11.98 16.27
CA CYS A 110 -3.15 13.32 16.49
C CYS A 110 -2.42 13.43 17.84
N ALA A 111 -2.87 12.70 18.86
CA ALA A 111 -2.18 12.61 20.16
C ALA A 111 -0.76 12.05 20.04
N CYS A 112 -0.56 10.99 19.24
CA CYS A 112 0.76 10.40 19.02
C CYS A 112 1.63 11.28 18.12
N LEU A 113 1.05 11.80 17.04
CA LEU A 113 1.78 12.59 16.04
C LEU A 113 2.20 13.96 16.59
N GLY A 114 1.49 14.52 17.58
CA GLY A 114 1.67 15.89 18.09
C GLY A 114 3.12 16.28 18.42
N ALA A 115 3.93 15.35 18.91
CA ALA A 115 5.34 15.60 19.20
C ALA A 115 6.19 15.81 17.93
N GLN A 116 5.82 15.16 16.82
CA GLN A 116 6.53 15.20 15.54
C GLN A 116 6.00 16.30 14.62
N ILE A 117 4.72 16.63 14.73
CA ILE A 117 4.06 17.54 13.78
C ILE A 117 4.09 19.02 14.18
N LYS A 118 5.16 19.48 14.82
CA LYS A 118 5.32 20.90 15.22
C LYS A 118 5.09 21.85 14.05
N GLY A 119 4.30 22.90 14.27
CA GLY A 119 3.95 23.89 13.24
C GLY A 119 2.84 23.47 12.29
N CYS A 120 2.16 22.35 12.57
CA CYS A 120 1.01 21.89 11.80
C CYS A 120 -0.20 21.67 12.69
N THR A 121 -1.36 21.72 12.07
CA THR A 121 -2.64 21.38 12.71
C THR A 121 -2.96 19.92 12.47
N CYS A 122 -3.61 19.27 13.43
CA CYS A 122 -4.03 17.89 13.32
C CYS A 122 -5.46 17.72 13.79
N GLU A 123 -6.26 16.99 13.03
CA GLU A 123 -7.64 16.68 13.34
C GLU A 123 -7.91 15.17 13.09
N ASP A 124 -8.43 14.47 14.08
CA ASP A 124 -8.84 13.07 13.92
C ASP A 124 -10.25 13.02 13.30
N ARG A 125 -10.36 12.57 12.05
CA ARG A 125 -11.63 12.41 11.32
C ARG A 125 -11.91 10.93 11.12
N GLY A 126 -13.01 10.43 11.69
CA GLY A 126 -13.33 9.01 11.60
C GLY A 126 -12.25 8.08 12.16
N GLY A 127 -11.46 8.54 13.13
CA GLY A 127 -10.33 7.80 13.70
C GLY A 127 -9.04 7.85 12.88
N VAL A 128 -9.00 8.66 11.82
CA VAL A 128 -7.82 8.89 10.99
C VAL A 128 -7.30 10.31 11.21
N PRO A 129 -6.00 10.50 11.52
CA PRO A 129 -5.43 11.84 11.66
C PRO A 129 -5.22 12.51 10.29
N HIS A 130 -5.74 13.73 10.18
CA HIS A 130 -5.49 14.65 9.09
C HIS A 130 -4.58 15.77 9.58
N VAL A 131 -3.37 15.83 9.03
CA VAL A 131 -2.34 16.82 9.35
C VAL A 131 -2.31 17.87 8.25
N LYS A 132 -2.44 19.14 8.62
CA LYS A 132 -2.29 20.27 7.70
C LYS A 132 -1.15 21.17 8.14
N CYS A 133 -0.15 21.28 7.28
CA CYS A 133 1.05 22.09 7.45
C CYS A 133 1.02 23.30 6.52
N ASP A 134 1.49 24.46 6.96
CA ASP A 134 1.57 25.66 6.10
C ASP A 134 2.72 25.58 5.08
N ALA A 135 3.75 24.78 5.36
CA ALA A 135 4.90 24.56 4.48
C ALA A 135 5.20 23.06 4.30
N PRO A 136 5.74 22.66 3.12
CA PRO A 136 6.32 21.33 2.95
C PRO A 136 7.51 21.14 3.89
N ARG A 137 7.59 19.94 4.50
CA ARG A 137 8.67 19.55 5.40
C ARG A 137 9.84 18.93 4.67
#